data_AF-A0A9P8JXG1-F1
#
_entry.id   AF-A0A9P8JXG1-F1
#
_cell.length_a   1.000
_cell.length_b   1.000
_cell.length_c   1.000
_cell.angle_alpha   90.00
_cell.angle_beta   90.00
_cell.angle_gamma   90.00
#
_symmetry.space_group_name_H-M   'P 1'
#
loop_
_entity.id
_entity.type
_entity.pdbx_description
1 polymer ?
#
loop_
_entity_poly.entity_id
_entity_poly.type
_entity_poly.pdbx_seq_one_letter_code
_entity_poly.pdbx_strand_id
1 'polypeptide(L)'
;GYTTHLMKRIQRGPVRGISFKLQEEERERKDQYVPEVSALDFTQNSESGMLDVDQDTKDLLKSLGFDAINVNVVPVAQQQVAERPRRFGDRLPRN
;
A
#
# COMPACT_ATOMS: atom_id res chain seq x y z
N GLY A 1 -41.67 5.91 -5.76
CA GLY A 1 -41.05 6.59 -6.92
C GLY A 1 -39.53 6.62 -6.78
N TYR A 2 -38.84 7.10 -7.81
CA TYR A 2 -37.36 7.16 -7.88
C TYR A 2 -36.74 8.03 -6.77
N THR A 3 -37.24 9.25 -6.58
CA THR A 3 -36.74 10.20 -5.56
C THR A 3 -36.83 9.65 -4.14
N THR A 4 -37.92 8.97 -3.79
CA THR A 4 -38.10 8.41 -2.44
C THR A 4 -37.15 7.23 -2.16
N HIS A 5 -36.81 6.44 -3.18
CA HIS A 5 -35.81 5.37 -3.05
C HIS A 5 -34.38 5.93 -3.01
N LEU A 6 -34.12 7.03 -3.70
CA LEU A 6 -32.83 7.73 -3.69
C LEU A 6 -32.55 8.33 -2.30
N MET A 7 -33.51 9.05 -1.71
CA MET A 7 -33.35 9.64 -0.37
C MET A 7 -33.13 8.58 0.72
N LYS A 8 -33.85 7.45 0.67
CA LYS A 8 -33.64 6.32 1.59
C LYS A 8 -32.23 5.71 1.49
N ARG A 9 -31.59 5.75 0.31
CA ARG A 9 -30.22 5.23 0.14
C ARG A 9 -29.18 6.21 0.66
N ILE A 10 -29.36 7.50 0.43
CA ILE A 10 -28.48 8.55 0.97
C ILE A 10 -28.43 8.47 2.50
N GLN A 11 -29.57 8.24 3.15
CA GLN A 11 -29.62 8.06 4.61
C GLN A 11 -28.84 6.83 5.10
N ARG A 12 -28.72 5.78 4.29
CA ARG A 12 -27.95 4.57 4.62
C ARG A 12 -26.46 4.73 4.33
N GLY A 13 -26.08 5.67 3.47
CA GLY A 13 -24.68 5.90 3.10
C GLY A 13 -24.50 6.54 1.73
N PRO A 14 -23.25 6.66 1.27
CA PRO A 14 -22.92 7.24 -0.04
C PRO A 14 -23.52 6.41 -1.18
N VAL A 15 -24.10 7.08 -2.18
CA VAL A 15 -24.72 6.44 -3.34
C VAL A 15 -23.85 6.69 -4.57
N ARG A 16 -23.43 5.62 -5.26
CA ARG A 16 -22.59 5.72 -6.46
C ARG A 16 -23.21 6.67 -7.50
N GLY A 17 -22.43 7.64 -7.95
CA GLY A 17 -22.83 8.61 -8.98
C GLY A 17 -23.67 9.79 -8.48
N ILE A 18 -23.83 9.93 -7.16
CA ILE A 18 -24.49 11.08 -6.52
C ILE A 18 -23.57 11.59 -5.42
N SER A 19 -23.17 12.86 -5.51
CA SER A 19 -22.48 13.57 -4.44
C SER A 19 -23.42 14.60 -3.80
N PHE A 20 -23.25 14.81 -2.50
CA PHE A 20 -23.83 15.97 -1.83
C PHE A 20 -22.72 16.91 -1.38
N LYS A 21 -23.02 18.22 -1.34
CA LYS A 21 -22.01 19.26 -1.05
C LYS A 21 -21.18 18.98 0.22
N LEU A 22 -21.83 18.49 1.27
CA LEU A 22 -21.17 18.13 2.54
C LEU A 22 -20.18 16.96 2.39
N GLN A 23 -20.46 16.00 1.50
CA GLN A 23 -19.60 14.85 1.19
C GLN A 23 -18.34 15.31 0.45
N GLU A 24 -18.51 16.25 -0.47
CA GLU A 24 -17.40 16.82 -1.25
C GLU A 24 -16.48 17.63 -0.35
N GLU A 25 -17.03 18.47 0.53
CA GLU A 25 -16.25 19.29 1.47
C GLU A 25 -15.50 18.44 2.52
N GLU A 26 -16.12 17.38 3.03
CA GLU A 26 -15.45 16.45 3.95
C GLU A 26 -14.35 15.65 3.24
N ARG A 27 -14.61 15.21 1.99
CA ARG A 27 -13.61 14.55 1.16
C ARG A 27 -12.44 15.49 0.86
N GLU A 28 -12.69 16.75 0.51
CA GLU A 28 -11.64 17.75 0.28
C GLU A 28 -10.82 18.01 1.55
N ARG A 29 -11.44 18.10 2.72
CA ARG A 29 -10.73 18.26 4.00
C ARG A 29 -9.85 17.04 4.32
N LYS A 30 -10.32 15.83 4.00
CA LYS A 30 -9.58 14.59 4.23
C LYS A 30 -8.46 14.37 3.21
N ASP A 31 -8.71 14.66 1.93
CA ASP A 31 -7.72 14.47 0.86
C ASP A 31 -6.63 15.55 0.92
N GLN A 32 -6.97 16.76 1.39
CA GLN A 32 -6.01 17.85 1.59
C GLN A 32 -5.34 17.80 2.98
N TYR A 33 -5.70 16.82 3.82
CA TYR A 33 -5.10 16.66 5.13
C TYR A 33 -3.63 16.26 4.98
N VAL A 34 -2.74 17.17 5.34
CA VAL A 34 -1.31 16.90 5.47
C VAL A 34 -1.06 16.50 6.93
N PRO A 35 -0.67 15.24 7.22
CA PRO A 35 -0.34 14.83 8.58
C PRO A 35 0.91 15.55 9.09
N GLU A 36 1.02 15.69 10.41
CA GLU A 36 2.20 16.30 11.04
C GLU A 36 3.48 15.48 10.80
N VAL A 37 3.35 14.16 10.69
CA VAL A 37 4.44 13.26 10.35
C VAL A 37 4.16 12.65 8.99
N SER A 38 5.11 12.80 8.07
CA SER A 38 5.02 12.17 6.76
C SER A 38 5.19 10.65 6.91
N ALA A 39 4.32 9.87 6.29
CA ALA A 39 4.50 8.41 6.22
C ALA A 39 5.78 8.00 5.46
N LEU A 40 6.36 8.93 4.69
CA LEU A 40 7.62 8.77 3.96
C LEU A 40 8.84 9.23 4.79
N ASP A 41 8.64 9.76 6.00
CA ASP A 41 9.75 10.11 6.86
C ASP A 41 10.40 8.83 7.38
N PHE A 42 11.49 8.43 6.73
CA PHE A 42 12.22 7.20 7.05
C PHE A 42 12.84 7.26 8.45
N THR A 43 13.04 8.46 9.02
CA THR A 43 13.62 8.60 10.37
C THR A 43 12.67 8.12 11.48
N GLN A 44 11.36 8.10 11.21
CA GLN A 44 10.34 7.70 12.20
C GLN A 44 9.63 6.39 11.83
N ASN A 45 9.62 5.99 10.55
CA ASN A 45 8.84 4.85 10.07
C ASN A 45 9.63 3.55 9.86
N SER A 46 10.96 3.59 9.68
CA SER A 46 11.78 2.36 9.69
C SER A 46 12.36 2.15 11.09
N GLU A 47 12.28 0.92 11.60
CA GLU A 47 12.75 0.50 12.93
C GLU A 47 14.23 0.87 13.20
N SER A 48 15.00 1.12 12.14
CA SER A 48 16.41 1.51 12.13
C SER A 48 16.68 2.97 11.71
N GLY A 49 15.67 3.72 11.26
CA GLY A 49 15.85 5.07 10.70
C GLY A 49 16.63 5.14 9.39
N MET A 50 16.86 3.98 8.75
CA MET A 50 17.66 3.82 7.52
C MET A 50 16.80 3.17 6.42
N LEU A 51 17.13 3.46 5.15
CA LEU A 51 16.50 2.83 3.99
C LEU A 51 17.26 1.56 3.63
N ASP A 52 16.56 0.41 3.54
CA ASP A 52 17.14 -0.83 3.04
C ASP A 52 17.29 -0.78 1.52
N VAL A 53 18.51 -0.96 1.05
CA VAL A 53 18.88 -0.90 -0.37
C VAL A 53 19.77 -2.07 -0.74
N ASP A 54 19.71 -2.48 -2.01
CA ASP A 54 20.63 -3.46 -2.57
C ASP A 54 22.01 -2.85 -2.83
N GLN A 55 22.99 -3.70 -3.12
CA GLN A 55 24.36 -3.25 -3.41
C GLN A 55 24.42 -2.36 -4.66
N ASP A 56 23.72 -2.74 -5.72
CA ASP A 56 23.71 -2.01 -6.99
C ASP A 56 23.06 -0.61 -6.84
N THR A 57 22.01 -0.50 -6.02
CA THR A 57 21.33 0.79 -5.78
C THR A 57 22.15 1.71 -4.89
N LYS A 58 22.98 1.17 -3.99
CA LYS A 58 23.99 1.98 -3.27
C LYS A 58 25.05 2.55 -4.22
N ASP A 59 25.49 1.77 -5.20
CA ASP A 59 26.49 2.25 -6.17
C ASP A 59 25.88 3.26 -7.15
N LEU A 60 24.59 3.14 -7.47
CA LEU A 60 23.83 4.19 -8.15
C LEU A 60 23.76 5.48 -7.31
N LEU A 61 23.43 5.40 -6.02
CA LEU A 61 23.39 6.55 -5.12
C LEU A 61 24.73 7.29 -5.06
N LYS A 62 25.86 6.55 -5.01
CA LYS A 62 27.21 7.11 -5.13
C LYS A 62 27.40 7.89 -6.44
N SER A 63 27.04 7.28 -7.57
CA SER A 63 27.22 7.89 -8.89
C SER A 63 26.42 9.18 -9.09
N LEU A 64 25.25 9.26 -8.44
CA LEU A 64 24.36 10.42 -8.48
C LEU A 64 24.76 11.50 -7.46
N GLY A 65 25.76 11.24 -6.61
CA GLY A 65 26.24 12.16 -5.58
C GLY A 65 25.39 12.19 -4.29
N PHE A 66 24.56 11.18 -4.06
CA PHE A 66 23.70 11.05 -2.87
C PHE A 66 24.32 10.21 -1.74
N ASP A 67 25.64 10.25 -1.60
CA ASP A 67 26.39 9.48 -0.60
C ASP A 67 26.09 9.86 0.86
N ALA A 68 25.50 11.03 1.09
CA ALA A 68 25.12 11.49 2.42
C ALA A 68 23.81 10.86 2.94
N ILE A 69 23.11 10.06 2.13
CA ILE A 69 21.89 9.37 2.56
C ILE A 69 22.28 8.11 3.33
N ASN A 70 21.83 8.01 4.58
CA ASN A 70 22.05 6.84 5.42
C ASN A 70 21.18 5.67 4.93
N VAL A 71 21.81 4.69 4.30
CA VAL A 71 21.16 3.49 3.77
C VAL A 71 21.79 2.22 4.35
N ASN A 72 20.95 1.21 4.59
CA ASN A 72 21.37 -0.11 5.04
C ASN A 72 21.42 -1.05 3.84
N VAL A 73 22.51 -1.82 3.69
CA VAL A 73 22.67 -2.70 2.52
C VAL A 73 22.21 -4.09 2.87
N VAL A 74 21.17 -4.58 2.18
CA VAL A 74 20.61 -5.92 2.39
C VAL A 74 21.00 -6.83 1.22
N PRO A 75 21.64 -8.00 1.47
CA PRO A 75 21.94 -8.95 0.41
C PRO A 75 20.65 -9.63 -0.06
N VAL A 76 20.36 -9.56 -1.37
CA VAL A 76 19.24 -10.26 -1.98
C VAL A 76 19.54 -11.75 -2.03
N ALA A 77 19.09 -12.51 -1.03
CA ALA A 77 19.09 -13.96 -1.10
C ALA A 77 17.96 -14.42 -2.03
N GLN A 78 18.30 -15.10 -3.13
CA GLN A 78 17.31 -15.78 -3.96
C GLN A 78 16.60 -16.83 -3.11
N GLN A 79 15.38 -16.54 -2.66
CA GLN A 79 14.51 -17.56 -2.09
C GLN A 79 14.22 -18.56 -3.21
N GLN A 80 14.83 -19.74 -3.11
CA GLN A 80 14.43 -20.87 -3.94
C GLN A 80 12.96 -21.14 -3.62
N VAL A 81 12.09 -20.80 -4.57
CA VAL A 81 10.68 -21.18 -4.52
C VAL A 81 10.68 -22.70 -4.56
N ALA A 82 10.58 -23.33 -3.39
CA ALA A 82 10.39 -24.77 -3.32
C ALA A 82 9.07 -25.06 -4.02
N GLU A 83 9.16 -25.62 -5.24
CA GLU A 83 7.98 -26.05 -5.98
C GLU A 83 7.20 -27.01 -5.08
N ARG A 84 6.04 -26.55 -4.59
CA ARG A 84 5.13 -27.42 -3.85
C ARG A 84 4.77 -28.56 -4.80
N PRO A 85 5.00 -29.83 -4.43
CA PRO A 85 4.64 -30.94 -5.28
C PRO A 85 3.14 -30.86 -5.52
N ARG A 86 2.75 -30.77 -6.80
CA ARG A 86 1.34 -30.77 -7.17
C ARG A 86 0.74 -32.07 -6.66
N ARG A 87 -0.22 -31.97 -5.74
CA ARG A 87 -0.95 -33.09 -5.15
C ARG A 87 -1.91 -33.69 -6.19
N PHE A 88 -1.33 -34.31 -7.22
CA PHE A 88 -2.00 -35.23 -8.14
C PHE A 88 -2.10 -36.56 -7.39
N GLY A 89 -3.24 -36.88 -6.76
CA GLY A 89 -3.38 -38.22 -6.21
C GLY A 89 -4.53 -38.53 -5.26
N ASP A 90 -5.18 -37.57 -4.60
CA ASP A 90 -6.20 -37.92 -3.60
C ASP A 90 -7.63 -37.77 -4.15
N ARG A 91 -8.03 -38.73 -5.00
CA ARG A 91 -9.44 -39.13 -5.13
C ARG A 91 -9.52 -40.64 -4.90
N LEU A 92 -9.91 -41.03 -3.69
CA LEU A 92 -10.22 -42.41 -3.33
C LEU A 92 -11.39 -42.93 -4.21
N PRO A 93 -11.37 -44.20 -4.65
CA PRO A 93 -12.48 -44.79 -5.38
C PRO A 93 -13.66 -44.98 -4.43
N ARG A 94 -14.85 -44.56 -4.89
CA ARG A 94 -16.12 -44.76 -4.18
C ARG A 94 -16.58 -46.20 -4.45
N ASN A 95 -16.75 -46.99 -3.39
CA ASN A 95 -17.53 -48.24 -3.42
C ASN A 95 -19.01 -47.94 -3.69
#